data_AF-A0A2S7Q148-F1
#
_entry.id   AF-A0A2S7Q148-F1
#
_cell.length_a   1.000
_cell.length_b   1.000
_cell.length_c   1.000
_cell.angle_alpha   90.00
_cell.angle_beta   90.00
_cell.angle_gamma   90.00
#
_symmetry.space_group_name_H-M   'P 1'
#
loop_
_entity.id
_entity.type
_entity.pdbx_description
1 polymer ?
#
loop_
_entity_poly.entity_id
_entity_poly.type
_entity_poly.pdbx_seq_one_letter_code
_entity_poly.pdbx_strand_id
1 'polypeptide(L)'
;MGVSLVQCKQSYTHMDMELKRGLRTKLLKYSELYGLDDLVPGADTDGKDRGGAKEGWGFVRSWGWKATLSAQDVGVVVGAILEVGKKAVTTLENGSWDRSRDVKETTDEDGAMEGEEWVSRFWDAYDALEKIEELKAALPTAQHLHRAILRTGTSLIEKRQIKHLRAFRMCVVKDGPDVTLFTHPAALTKLALWIGEAIAEQEKEAKGKLAHGGRGTPLVVAGLNENRGVYVVVGTGGGGGGIQGFGFGDKGAAKERKRKREEKEKLREERRRNKEKIREEKREARRRARGDDEDDEDEDEETESEGSDSESEEEEEDDDEEEKNSKGFGRNKFGNAFQEVVEETNARVRIDSFEHCVVEVKKEDLGGFLESLSLKAVVG
;
A
#
# COMPACT_ATOMS: atom_id res chain seq x y z
N MET A 1 11.97 6.47 -24.42
CA MET A 1 13.14 7.15 -23.80
C MET A 1 14.37 7.31 -24.71
N GLY A 2 14.58 6.47 -25.73
CA GLY A 2 15.74 6.63 -26.63
C GLY A 2 17.08 6.31 -25.96
N VAL A 3 17.09 5.28 -25.10
CA VAL A 3 18.28 4.77 -24.40
C VAL A 3 18.54 3.37 -24.91
N SER A 4 19.79 3.03 -25.22
CA SER A 4 20.13 1.70 -25.74
C SER A 4 19.95 0.63 -24.66
N LEU A 5 19.50 -0.57 -25.06
CA LEU A 5 19.34 -1.70 -24.13
C LEU A 5 20.67 -2.10 -23.48
N VAL A 6 21.79 -1.92 -24.18
CA VAL A 6 23.13 -2.19 -23.66
C VAL A 6 23.46 -1.24 -22.50
N GLN A 7 23.19 0.06 -22.66
CA GLN A 7 23.38 1.03 -21.59
C GLN A 7 22.41 0.79 -20.42
N CYS A 8 21.15 0.39 -20.68
CA CYS A 8 20.20 0.06 -19.61
C CYS A 8 20.64 -1.14 -18.75
N LYS A 9 21.42 -2.08 -19.31
CA LYS A 9 21.95 -3.25 -18.59
C LYS A 9 23.30 -2.98 -17.91
N GLN A 10 23.92 -1.84 -18.19
CA GLN A 10 25.21 -1.48 -17.61
C GLN A 10 25.04 -0.92 -16.19
N SER A 11 26.04 -1.12 -15.33
CA SER A 11 26.08 -0.46 -14.02
C SER A 11 25.98 1.06 -14.18
N TYR A 12 25.11 1.69 -13.39
CA TYR A 12 24.88 3.13 -13.42
C TYR A 12 26.18 3.93 -13.27
N THR A 13 27.17 3.43 -12.53
CA THR A 13 28.48 4.09 -12.40
C THR A 13 29.19 4.27 -13.74
N HIS A 14 29.15 3.27 -14.61
CA HIS A 14 29.80 3.25 -15.92
C HIS A 14 28.94 3.77 -17.07
N MET A 15 27.69 4.13 -16.80
CA MET A 15 26.79 4.72 -17.78
C MET A 15 27.30 6.10 -18.22
N ASP A 16 27.01 6.48 -19.46
CA ASP A 16 27.42 7.76 -20.05
C ASP A 16 26.88 8.97 -19.26
N MET A 17 27.70 10.01 -19.10
CA MET A 17 27.40 11.20 -18.30
C MET A 17 26.33 12.07 -18.94
N GLU A 18 26.29 12.16 -20.27
CA GLU A 18 25.22 12.89 -20.98
C GLU A 18 23.85 12.26 -20.70
N LEU A 19 23.81 10.93 -20.69
CA LEU A 19 22.60 10.18 -20.39
C LEU A 19 22.14 10.42 -18.94
N LYS A 20 23.06 10.40 -17.97
CA LYS A 20 22.73 10.67 -16.56
C LYS A 20 22.17 12.07 -16.35
N ARG A 21 22.78 13.08 -16.98
CA ARG A 21 22.33 14.48 -16.90
C ARG A 21 20.94 14.67 -17.51
N GLY A 22 20.65 13.99 -18.63
CA GLY A 22 19.36 14.08 -19.32
C GLY A 22 18.28 13.11 -18.81
N LEU A 23 18.58 12.21 -17.87
CA LEU A 23 17.68 11.13 -17.46
C LEU A 23 16.39 11.68 -16.85
N ARG A 24 16.48 12.67 -15.95
CA ARG A 24 15.32 13.29 -15.30
C ARG A 24 14.37 13.93 -16.30
N THR A 25 14.87 14.75 -17.21
CA THR A 25 14.06 15.42 -18.24
C THR A 25 13.35 14.39 -19.14
N LYS A 26 14.03 13.29 -19.47
CA LYS A 26 13.41 12.18 -20.21
C LYS A 26 12.34 11.50 -19.37
N LEU A 27 12.58 11.19 -18.10
CA LEU A 27 11.61 10.54 -17.24
C LEU A 27 10.34 11.38 -17.08
N LEU A 28 10.45 12.68 -16.81
CA LEU A 28 9.28 13.58 -16.72
C LEU A 28 8.46 13.64 -18.01
N LYS A 29 9.12 13.58 -19.18
CA LYS A 29 8.42 13.58 -20.47
C LYS A 29 7.64 12.29 -20.72
N TYR A 30 8.13 11.16 -20.24
CA TYR A 30 7.52 9.85 -20.48
C TYR A 30 6.65 9.36 -19.32
N SER A 31 6.80 9.89 -18.11
CA SER A 31 6.02 9.49 -16.93
C SER A 31 4.53 9.69 -17.17
N GLU A 32 4.15 10.86 -17.70
CA GLU A 32 2.76 11.21 -18.01
C GLU A 32 2.12 10.22 -19.01
N LEU A 33 2.90 9.69 -19.97
CA LEU A 33 2.38 8.75 -20.96
C LEU A 33 2.08 7.36 -20.38
N TYR A 34 2.78 6.98 -19.31
CA TYR A 34 2.65 5.66 -18.69
C TYR A 34 1.92 5.69 -17.34
N GLY A 35 1.38 6.85 -16.94
CA GLY A 35 0.78 7.04 -15.62
C GLY A 35 1.78 6.84 -14.47
N LEU A 36 3.07 7.01 -14.75
CA LEU A 36 4.16 6.90 -13.76
C LEU A 36 4.44 8.28 -13.15
N ASP A 37 3.37 9.00 -12.83
CA ASP A 37 3.45 10.29 -12.16
C ASP A 37 4.10 10.11 -10.77
N ASP A 38 4.75 11.17 -10.27
CA ASP A 38 5.49 11.17 -8.99
C ASP A 38 6.77 10.29 -8.93
N LEU A 39 7.21 9.67 -10.03
CA LEU A 39 8.47 8.90 -10.04
C LEU A 39 9.72 9.77 -9.79
N VAL A 40 9.69 11.01 -10.27
CA VAL A 40 10.79 11.97 -10.13
C VAL A 40 10.19 13.31 -9.73
N PRO A 41 10.86 14.10 -8.86
CA PRO A 41 10.37 15.42 -8.49
C PRO A 41 10.09 16.29 -9.72
N GLY A 42 8.92 16.93 -9.70
CA GLY A 42 8.42 17.78 -10.78
C GLY A 42 9.40 18.89 -11.16
N ALA A 43 9.29 19.42 -12.38
CA ALA A 43 10.20 20.45 -12.89
C ALA A 43 10.12 21.77 -12.10
N ASP A 44 9.00 22.00 -11.42
CA ASP A 44 8.71 23.12 -10.51
C ASP A 44 9.54 23.08 -9.21
N THR A 45 10.10 21.91 -8.86
CA THR A 45 10.93 21.72 -7.66
C THR A 45 12.40 22.15 -7.83
N ASP A 46 12.78 22.70 -8.99
CA ASP A 46 14.15 23.14 -9.30
C ASP A 46 14.48 24.57 -8.80
N GLY A 47 13.52 25.25 -8.16
CA GLY A 47 13.70 26.60 -7.65
C GLY A 47 14.82 26.73 -6.61
N LYS A 48 15.61 27.81 -6.69
CA LYS A 48 16.52 28.22 -5.61
C LYS A 48 15.68 28.82 -4.50
N ASP A 49 15.41 28.09 -3.42
CA ASP A 49 15.06 28.78 -2.19
C ASP A 49 15.52 28.11 -0.91
N ARG A 50 15.93 29.01 -0.01
CA ARG A 50 16.45 28.79 1.34
C ARG A 50 15.34 28.37 2.33
N GLY A 51 14.15 27.97 1.85
CA GLY A 51 12.95 27.74 2.69
C GLY A 51 11.77 27.01 2.04
N GLY A 52 12.00 26.12 1.06
CA GLY A 52 10.96 25.35 0.33
C GLY A 52 10.96 25.74 -1.16
N ALA A 53 10.87 24.86 -2.15
CA ALA A 53 10.27 23.54 -2.21
C ALA A 53 11.19 22.54 -2.92
N LYS A 54 11.90 21.72 -2.13
CA LYS A 54 12.48 20.44 -2.59
C LYS A 54 11.49 19.29 -2.31
N GLU A 55 10.19 19.57 -2.44
CA GLU A 55 9.14 18.56 -2.23
C GLU A 55 9.38 17.40 -3.21
N GLY A 56 9.32 16.16 -2.71
CA GLY A 56 9.64 14.96 -3.49
C GLY A 56 11.14 14.61 -3.59
N TRP A 57 12.07 15.51 -3.28
CA TRP A 57 13.50 15.17 -3.30
C TRP A 57 13.92 14.40 -2.05
N GLY A 58 14.59 13.27 -2.26
CA GLY A 58 15.26 12.53 -1.19
C GLY A 58 16.57 13.19 -0.74
N PHE A 59 17.08 12.73 0.41
CA PHE A 59 18.39 13.14 0.90
C PHE A 59 19.47 12.25 0.28
N VAL A 60 20.57 12.88 -0.14
CA VAL A 60 21.74 12.19 -0.69
C VAL A 60 22.96 12.64 0.08
N ARG A 61 23.80 11.67 0.47
CA ARG A 61 25.09 11.92 1.11
C ARG A 61 26.21 11.41 0.20
N SER A 62 27.24 12.22 0.05
CA SER A 62 28.45 11.88 -0.70
C SER A 62 29.61 11.65 0.26
N TRP A 63 30.25 10.49 0.18
CA TRP A 63 31.47 10.17 0.93
C TRP A 63 32.70 10.37 0.05
N GLY A 64 32.89 11.59 -0.43
CA GLY A 64 33.94 11.95 -1.38
C GLY A 64 33.86 11.13 -2.66
N TRP A 65 34.94 10.44 -3.00
CA TRP A 65 35.06 9.59 -4.20
C TRP A 65 34.60 8.15 -3.98
N LYS A 66 34.30 7.75 -2.73
CA LYS A 66 33.97 6.36 -2.42
C LYS A 66 32.60 5.98 -2.96
N ALA A 67 31.56 6.72 -2.59
CA ALA A 67 30.21 6.52 -3.09
C ALA A 67 29.32 7.71 -2.73
N THR A 68 28.24 7.83 -3.49
CA THR A 68 27.13 8.75 -3.28
C THR A 68 25.88 7.90 -3.15
N LEU A 69 25.26 7.89 -1.98
CA LEU A 69 24.09 7.06 -1.69
C LEU A 69 22.94 7.94 -1.20
N SER A 70 21.72 7.61 -1.63
CA SER A 70 20.52 8.23 -1.08
C SER A 70 20.19 7.64 0.29
N ALA A 71 19.45 8.37 1.11
CA ALA A 71 18.95 7.87 2.38
C ALA A 71 18.08 6.62 2.20
N GLN A 72 17.33 6.54 1.09
CA GLN A 72 16.55 5.36 0.74
C GLN A 72 17.44 4.16 0.41
N ASP A 73 18.51 4.35 -0.37
CA ASP A 73 19.48 3.28 -0.66
C ASP A 73 20.09 2.73 0.63
N VAL A 74 20.51 3.62 1.53
CA VAL A 74 21.07 3.21 2.83
C VAL A 74 20.04 2.42 3.64
N GLY A 75 18.78 2.88 3.71
CA GLY A 75 17.71 2.18 4.42
C GLY A 75 17.42 0.79 3.85
N VAL A 76 17.40 0.66 2.51
CA VAL A 76 17.21 -0.61 1.82
C VAL A 76 18.36 -1.59 2.11
N VAL A 77 19.61 -1.11 2.06
CA VAL A 77 20.79 -1.95 2.30
C VAL A 77 20.86 -2.40 3.76
N VAL A 78 20.65 -1.49 4.71
CA VAL A 78 20.66 -1.80 6.14
C VAL A 78 19.53 -2.78 6.47
N GLY A 79 18.33 -2.58 5.92
CA GLY A 79 17.22 -3.52 6.06
C GLY A 79 17.55 -4.90 5.50
N ALA A 80 18.26 -4.99 4.38
CA ALA A 80 18.70 -6.27 3.82
C ALA A 80 19.74 -6.98 4.71
N ILE A 81 20.61 -6.24 5.41
CA ILE A 81 21.54 -6.83 6.39
C ILE A 81 20.75 -7.45 7.56
N LEU A 82 19.71 -6.77 8.04
CA LEU A 82 18.87 -7.28 9.12
C LEU A 82 18.10 -8.55 8.71
N GLU A 83 17.54 -8.56 7.50
CA GLU A 83 16.65 -9.64 7.04
C GLU A 83 17.37 -10.87 6.51
N VAL A 84 18.50 -10.68 5.81
CA VAL A 84 19.23 -11.76 5.13
C VAL A 84 20.57 -12.06 5.82
N GLY A 85 21.18 -11.06 6.45
CA GLY A 85 22.50 -11.18 7.06
C GLY A 85 23.67 -11.09 6.05
N LYS A 86 24.87 -10.79 6.55
CA LYS A 86 26.10 -10.71 5.73
C LYS A 86 26.52 -12.07 5.14
N LYS A 87 26.15 -13.19 5.80
CA LYS A 87 26.60 -14.55 5.48
C LYS A 87 25.86 -15.23 4.32
N ALA A 88 24.63 -14.81 3.99
CA ALA A 88 23.88 -15.48 2.93
C ALA A 88 24.46 -15.22 1.53
N VAL A 89 25.06 -14.04 1.31
CA VAL A 89 25.70 -13.71 0.02
C VAL A 89 27.03 -14.40 -0.17
N THR A 90 27.82 -14.61 0.90
CA THR A 90 29.06 -15.39 0.79
C THR A 90 28.82 -16.83 0.35
N THR A 91 27.63 -17.38 0.60
CA THR A 91 27.21 -18.71 0.15
C THR A 91 26.70 -18.68 -1.29
N LEU A 92 26.08 -17.57 -1.71
CA LEU A 92 25.54 -17.37 -3.07
C LEU A 92 26.65 -17.10 -4.11
N GLU A 93 27.68 -16.33 -3.76
CA GLU A 93 28.79 -15.99 -4.66
C GLU A 93 29.79 -17.14 -4.87
N ASN A 94 29.95 -18.02 -3.86
CA ASN A 94 30.94 -19.09 -3.91
C ASN A 94 30.44 -20.41 -4.52
N GLY A 95 29.17 -20.52 -4.92
CA GLY A 95 28.61 -21.73 -5.53
C GLY A 95 28.78 -23.01 -4.68
N SER A 96 29.16 -22.87 -3.41
CA SER A 96 29.48 -23.97 -2.53
C SER A 96 28.22 -24.35 -1.76
N TRP A 97 27.33 -25.06 -2.46
CA TRP A 97 26.34 -25.95 -1.84
C TRP A 97 26.99 -27.25 -1.33
N ASP A 98 28.33 -27.34 -1.39
CA ASP A 98 29.13 -28.49 -1.00
C ASP A 98 30.19 -28.10 0.04
N ARG A 99 29.71 -27.68 1.19
CA ARG A 99 30.28 -28.17 2.45
C ARG A 99 29.09 -28.55 3.31
N SER A 100 28.89 -29.87 3.37
CA SER A 100 28.36 -30.56 4.53
C SER A 100 29.04 -30.00 5.78
N ARG A 101 28.51 -28.88 6.28
CA ARG A 101 28.62 -28.53 7.68
C ARG A 101 27.69 -29.54 8.31
N ASP A 102 28.17 -30.35 9.25
CA ASP A 102 27.34 -31.10 10.16
C ASP A 102 26.26 -30.15 10.71
N VAL A 103 25.12 -30.07 10.02
CA VAL A 103 23.91 -29.48 10.53
C VAL A 103 23.46 -30.53 11.51
N LYS A 104 23.99 -30.42 12.73
CA LYS A 104 23.30 -30.97 13.87
C LYS A 104 21.86 -30.46 13.71
N GLU A 105 20.91 -31.36 13.47
CA GLU A 105 19.48 -31.06 13.50
C GLU A 105 19.15 -30.62 14.94
N THR A 106 19.54 -29.40 15.27
CA THR A 106 19.01 -28.67 16.40
C THR A 106 17.71 -28.10 15.87
N THR A 107 16.63 -28.87 16.02
CA THR A 107 15.27 -28.37 15.80
C THR A 107 15.08 -27.17 16.72
N ASP A 108 14.99 -25.97 16.14
CA ASP A 108 14.73 -24.74 16.89
C ASP A 108 13.22 -24.64 17.20
N GLU A 109 12.71 -25.57 18.01
CA GLU A 109 11.29 -25.65 18.32
C GLU A 109 10.78 -24.32 18.92
N ASP A 110 11.61 -23.66 19.73
CA ASP A 110 11.31 -22.41 20.43
C ASP A 110 11.80 -21.13 19.70
N GLY A 111 12.44 -21.23 18.52
CA GLY A 111 12.91 -20.06 17.75
C GLY A 111 14.02 -19.24 18.44
N ALA A 112 14.72 -19.82 19.42
CA ALA A 112 15.72 -19.13 20.22
C ALA A 112 17.02 -18.88 19.44
N MET A 113 17.43 -19.84 18.60
CA MET A 113 18.63 -19.70 17.78
C MET A 113 18.41 -18.68 16.65
N GLU A 114 17.21 -18.66 16.08
CA GLU A 114 16.79 -17.65 15.10
C GLU A 114 16.84 -16.24 15.72
N GLY A 115 16.35 -16.08 16.95
CA GLY A 115 16.44 -14.83 17.71
C GLY A 115 17.89 -14.37 17.96
N GLU A 116 18.79 -15.28 18.37
CA GLU A 116 20.21 -14.97 18.54
C GLU A 116 20.87 -14.53 17.23
N GLU A 117 20.51 -15.16 16.11
CA GLU A 117 21.00 -14.76 14.79
C GLU A 117 20.53 -13.34 14.43
N TRP A 118 19.27 -13.00 14.71
CA TRP A 118 18.73 -11.66 14.47
C TRP A 118 19.45 -10.59 15.29
N VAL A 119 19.81 -10.89 16.53
CA VAL A 119 20.62 -9.99 17.38
C VAL A 119 22.03 -9.81 16.78
N SER A 120 22.65 -10.86 16.25
CA SER A 120 23.93 -10.72 15.55
C SER A 120 23.81 -9.84 14.30
N ARG A 121 22.73 -10.00 13.53
CA ARG A 121 22.47 -9.19 12.32
C ARG A 121 22.22 -7.72 12.65
N PHE A 122 21.62 -7.44 13.81
CA PHE A 122 21.42 -6.08 14.30
C PHE A 122 22.75 -5.34 14.48
N TRP A 123 23.72 -5.94 15.16
CA TRP A 123 25.04 -5.35 15.35
C TRP A 123 25.80 -5.21 14.03
N ASP A 124 25.67 -6.20 13.16
CA ASP A 124 26.24 -6.14 11.80
C ASP A 124 25.70 -4.96 10.98
N ALA A 125 24.40 -4.67 11.10
CA ALA A 125 23.74 -3.56 10.44
C ALA A 125 24.10 -2.21 11.09
N TYR A 126 24.23 -2.17 12.41
CA TYR A 126 24.66 -0.99 13.16
C TYR A 126 26.10 -0.57 12.78
N ASP A 127 27.03 -1.53 12.78
CA ASP A 127 28.43 -1.28 12.39
C ASP A 127 28.56 -0.81 10.93
N ALA A 128 27.67 -1.30 10.05
CA ALA A 128 27.66 -0.91 8.64
C ALA A 128 27.23 0.56 8.42
N LEU A 129 26.53 1.19 9.38
CA LEU A 129 26.18 2.61 9.29
C LEU A 129 27.41 3.52 9.45
N GLU A 130 28.41 3.09 10.20
CA GLU A 130 29.65 3.84 10.38
C GLU A 130 30.63 3.63 9.21
N LYS A 131 30.64 2.44 8.62
CA LYS A 131 31.62 2.02 7.61
C LYS A 131 30.99 1.83 6.23
N ILE A 132 31.30 2.75 5.32
CA ILE A 132 30.79 2.70 3.94
C ILE A 132 31.18 1.46 3.14
N GLU A 133 32.35 0.86 3.41
CA GLU A 133 32.78 -0.33 2.66
C GLU A 133 31.91 -1.55 3.00
N GLU A 134 31.45 -1.67 4.26
CA GLU A 134 30.52 -2.72 4.67
C GLU A 134 29.14 -2.52 4.03
N LEU A 135 28.68 -1.26 3.96
CA LEU A 135 27.43 -0.92 3.27
C LEU A 135 27.50 -1.27 1.78
N LYS A 136 28.63 -0.98 1.12
CA LYS A 136 28.83 -1.39 -0.28
C LYS A 136 28.88 -2.90 -0.46
N ALA A 137 29.54 -3.61 0.44
CA ALA A 137 29.61 -5.06 0.42
C ALA A 137 28.24 -5.72 0.59
N ALA A 138 27.29 -5.04 1.26
CA ALA A 138 25.92 -5.50 1.43
C ALA A 138 24.97 -5.15 0.26
N LEU A 139 25.41 -4.35 -0.73
CA LEU A 139 24.58 -4.02 -1.90
C LEU A 139 24.08 -5.26 -2.67
N PRO A 140 24.92 -6.30 -2.94
CA PRO A 140 24.44 -7.51 -3.58
C PRO A 140 23.37 -8.24 -2.75
N THR A 141 23.46 -8.20 -1.41
CA THR A 141 22.45 -8.77 -0.51
C THR A 141 21.10 -8.09 -0.71
N ALA A 142 21.09 -6.75 -0.74
CA ALA A 142 19.87 -6.00 -0.99
C ALA A 142 19.28 -6.29 -2.37
N GLN A 143 20.12 -6.36 -3.41
CA GLN A 143 19.69 -6.74 -4.74
C GLN A 143 19.12 -8.16 -4.79
N HIS A 144 19.72 -9.11 -4.06
CA HIS A 144 19.22 -10.48 -3.98
C HIS A 144 17.84 -10.54 -3.34
N LEU A 145 17.66 -9.89 -2.19
CA LEU A 145 16.37 -9.79 -1.52
C LEU A 145 15.28 -9.19 -2.43
N HIS A 146 15.54 -8.05 -3.07
CA HIS A 146 14.55 -7.42 -3.95
C HIS A 146 14.27 -8.23 -5.22
N ARG A 147 15.27 -8.94 -5.77
CA ARG A 147 15.05 -9.90 -6.87
C ARG A 147 14.20 -11.08 -6.42
N ALA A 148 14.41 -11.59 -5.20
CA ALA A 148 13.62 -12.67 -4.62
C ALA A 148 12.17 -12.24 -4.38
N ILE A 149 11.94 -11.03 -3.85
CA ILE A 149 10.61 -10.43 -3.69
C ILE A 149 9.90 -10.34 -5.04
N LEU A 150 10.56 -9.77 -6.05
CA LEU A 150 9.97 -9.64 -7.39
C LEU A 150 9.66 -11.01 -7.99
N ARG A 151 10.61 -11.95 -7.97
CA ARG A 151 10.44 -13.30 -8.53
C ARG A 151 9.30 -14.07 -7.86
N THR A 152 9.23 -14.01 -6.54
CA THR A 152 8.20 -14.73 -5.77
C THR A 152 6.85 -14.05 -5.94
N GLY A 153 6.81 -12.73 -5.84
CA GLY A 153 5.60 -11.93 -6.04
C GLY A 153 4.99 -12.12 -7.42
N THR A 154 5.78 -12.06 -8.49
CA THR A 154 5.27 -12.33 -9.85
C THR A 154 4.79 -13.76 -10.00
N SER A 155 5.51 -14.74 -9.44
CA SER A 155 5.08 -16.15 -9.50
C SER A 155 3.73 -16.37 -8.81
N LEU A 156 3.48 -15.72 -7.67
CA LEU A 156 2.20 -15.81 -6.96
C LEU A 156 1.04 -15.21 -7.77
N ILE A 157 1.29 -14.08 -8.44
CA ILE A 157 0.31 -13.41 -9.30
C ILE A 157 0.03 -14.26 -10.56
N GLU A 158 1.07 -14.70 -11.26
CA GLU A 158 0.95 -15.52 -12.47
C GLU A 158 0.22 -16.84 -12.22
N LYS A 159 0.53 -17.51 -11.10
CA LYS A 159 -0.13 -18.75 -10.69
C LYS A 159 -1.53 -18.54 -10.12
N ARG A 160 -2.00 -17.28 -10.00
CA ARG A 160 -3.29 -16.91 -9.39
C ARG A 160 -3.46 -17.54 -7.99
N GLN A 161 -2.40 -17.56 -7.21
CA GLN A 161 -2.40 -18.13 -5.85
C GLN A 161 -2.95 -17.15 -4.79
N ILE A 162 -3.30 -15.94 -5.20
CA ILE A 162 -3.96 -14.93 -4.37
C ILE A 162 -5.45 -15.26 -4.32
N LYS A 163 -5.93 -15.71 -3.17
CA LYS A 163 -7.34 -16.03 -2.95
C LYS A 163 -8.07 -14.85 -2.35
N HIS A 164 -9.27 -14.57 -2.84
CA HIS A 164 -10.15 -13.55 -2.30
C HIS A 164 -11.06 -14.20 -1.24
N LEU A 165 -10.88 -13.83 0.02
CA LEU A 165 -11.83 -14.16 1.10
C LEU A 165 -12.81 -12.99 1.29
N ARG A 166 -13.79 -13.16 2.17
CA ARG A 166 -14.82 -12.14 2.42
C ARG A 166 -14.23 -10.83 2.92
N ALA A 167 -13.31 -10.90 3.88
CA ALA A 167 -12.77 -9.73 4.57
C ALA A 167 -11.41 -9.25 4.00
N PHE A 168 -10.61 -10.14 3.41
CA PHE A 168 -9.27 -9.83 2.90
C PHE A 168 -8.85 -10.76 1.75
N ARG A 169 -7.79 -10.39 1.05
CA ARG A 169 -7.09 -11.28 0.12
C ARG A 169 -5.98 -12.01 0.85
N MET A 170 -5.70 -13.25 0.47
CA MET A 170 -4.62 -14.01 1.08
C MET A 170 -3.72 -14.70 0.06
N CYS A 171 -2.45 -14.85 0.42
CA CYS A 171 -1.52 -15.71 -0.30
C CYS A 171 -0.62 -16.48 0.67
N VAL A 172 -0.23 -17.69 0.28
CA VAL A 172 0.63 -18.57 1.07
C VAL A 172 1.86 -18.91 0.25
N VAL A 173 3.02 -18.52 0.75
CA VAL A 173 4.35 -18.82 0.20
C VAL A 173 4.81 -20.15 0.79
N LYS A 174 4.50 -21.23 0.07
CA LYS A 174 4.86 -22.61 0.47
C LYS A 174 6.00 -23.22 -0.33
N ASP A 175 6.12 -22.88 -1.61
CA ASP A 175 7.02 -23.55 -2.55
C ASP A 175 7.87 -22.51 -3.30
N GLY A 176 9.19 -22.69 -3.33
CA GLY A 176 10.11 -21.84 -4.09
C GLY A 176 11.54 -21.84 -3.56
N PRO A 177 12.51 -21.38 -4.37
CA PRO A 177 13.92 -21.31 -3.97
C PRO A 177 14.18 -20.24 -2.89
N ASP A 178 13.28 -19.26 -2.74
CA ASP A 178 13.42 -18.11 -1.84
C ASP A 178 12.57 -18.21 -0.57
N VAL A 179 11.87 -19.34 -0.33
CA VAL A 179 10.94 -19.49 0.80
C VAL A 179 11.63 -19.21 2.15
N THR A 180 12.88 -19.63 2.29
CA THR A 180 13.69 -19.41 3.50
C THR A 180 14.00 -17.93 3.76
N LEU A 181 13.95 -17.05 2.75
CA LEU A 181 14.12 -15.61 2.95
C LEU A 181 12.87 -14.98 3.56
N PHE A 182 11.71 -15.57 3.31
CA PHE A 182 10.41 -15.09 3.78
C PHE A 182 9.98 -15.69 5.12
N THR A 183 10.87 -16.38 5.82
CA THR A 183 10.67 -16.73 7.24
C THR A 183 10.86 -15.52 8.13
N HIS A 184 11.75 -14.59 7.76
CA HIS A 184 11.96 -13.36 8.52
C HIS A 184 10.72 -12.44 8.37
N PRO A 185 10.08 -12.01 9.47
CA PRO A 185 8.89 -11.16 9.45
C PRO A 185 9.01 -9.92 8.55
N ALA A 186 10.10 -9.17 8.68
CA ALA A 186 10.28 -7.94 7.91
C ALA A 186 10.41 -8.18 6.39
N ALA A 187 11.03 -9.30 5.98
CA ALA A 187 11.15 -9.65 4.57
C ALA A 187 9.78 -10.05 4.00
N LEU A 188 8.98 -10.77 4.79
CA LEU A 188 7.61 -11.12 4.45
C LEU A 188 6.70 -9.89 4.38
N THR A 189 6.86 -8.92 5.28
CA THR A 189 6.16 -7.64 5.24
C THR A 189 6.49 -6.86 3.96
N LYS A 190 7.77 -6.81 3.54
CA LYS A 190 8.14 -6.18 2.25
C LYS A 190 7.50 -6.87 1.05
N LEU A 191 7.47 -8.20 1.05
CA LEU A 191 6.76 -8.96 0.01
C LEU A 191 5.26 -8.63 0.03
N ALA A 192 4.63 -8.58 1.20
CA ALA A 192 3.23 -8.26 1.35
C ALA A 192 2.89 -6.85 0.85
N LEU A 193 3.70 -5.85 1.21
CA LEU A 193 3.53 -4.47 0.72
C LEU A 193 3.66 -4.41 -0.81
N TRP A 194 4.67 -5.07 -1.38
CA TRP A 194 4.86 -5.12 -2.84
C TRP A 194 3.69 -5.79 -3.56
N ILE A 195 3.18 -6.92 -3.03
CA ILE A 195 2.00 -7.60 -3.60
C ILE A 195 0.76 -6.72 -3.45
N GLY A 196 0.60 -6.03 -2.32
CA GLY A 196 -0.51 -5.11 -2.07
C GLY A 196 -0.53 -3.96 -3.09
N GLU A 197 0.62 -3.35 -3.35
CA GLU A 197 0.77 -2.31 -4.39
C GLU A 197 0.47 -2.87 -5.78
N ALA A 198 1.02 -4.05 -6.13
CA ALA A 198 0.78 -4.67 -7.43
C ALA A 198 -0.71 -5.00 -7.66
N ILE A 199 -1.41 -5.47 -6.62
CA ILE A 199 -2.85 -5.71 -6.65
C ILE A 199 -3.62 -4.41 -6.80
N ALA A 200 -3.26 -3.37 -6.04
CA ALA A 200 -3.94 -2.09 -6.09
C ALA A 200 -3.86 -1.46 -7.48
N GLU A 201 -2.70 -1.55 -8.14
CA GLU A 201 -2.55 -1.04 -9.51
C GLU A 201 -3.33 -1.88 -10.53
N GLN A 202 -3.34 -3.21 -10.40
CA GLN A 202 -4.17 -4.07 -11.25
C GLN A 202 -5.68 -3.79 -11.09
N GLU A 203 -6.14 -3.51 -9.87
CA GLU A 203 -7.52 -3.11 -9.62
C GLU A 203 -7.84 -1.75 -10.24
N LYS A 204 -6.93 -0.78 -10.11
CA LYS A 204 -7.06 0.55 -10.69
C LYS A 204 -7.13 0.47 -12.22
N GLU A 205 -6.32 -0.36 -12.87
CA GLU A 205 -6.35 -0.59 -14.32
C GLU A 205 -7.65 -1.30 -14.74
N ALA A 206 -8.10 -2.32 -14.00
CA ALA A 206 -9.28 -3.11 -14.38
C ALA A 206 -10.62 -2.41 -14.11
N LYS A 207 -10.73 -1.65 -13.01
CA LYS A 207 -11.99 -1.07 -12.52
C LYS A 207 -12.00 0.46 -12.47
N GLY A 208 -10.88 1.13 -12.72
CA GLY A 208 -10.74 2.59 -12.64
C GLY A 208 -10.80 3.18 -11.22
N LYS A 209 -11.06 2.36 -10.19
CA LYS A 209 -11.12 2.73 -8.77
C LYS A 209 -10.45 1.61 -7.95
N LEU A 210 -9.76 1.97 -6.86
CA LEU A 210 -9.29 0.98 -5.89
C LEU A 210 -10.50 0.28 -5.25
N ALA A 211 -10.39 -1.01 -4.97
CA ALA A 211 -11.45 -1.73 -4.27
C ALA A 211 -11.66 -1.18 -2.84
N HIS A 212 -12.82 -1.50 -2.26
CA HIS A 212 -13.18 -1.13 -0.89
C HIS A 212 -13.23 0.40 -0.67
N GLY A 213 -13.96 1.12 -1.53
CA GLY A 213 -14.19 2.57 -1.39
C GLY A 213 -12.91 3.41 -1.48
N GLY A 214 -11.90 2.95 -2.22
CA GLY A 214 -10.62 3.66 -2.34
C GLY A 214 -9.55 3.26 -1.33
N ARG A 215 -9.86 2.39 -0.36
CA ARG A 215 -8.93 2.00 0.73
C ARG A 215 -7.98 0.85 0.35
N GLY A 216 -8.24 0.17 -0.76
CA GLY A 216 -7.49 -1.02 -1.17
C GLY A 216 -7.90 -2.25 -0.37
N THR A 217 -7.72 -3.44 -0.96
CA THR A 217 -8.06 -4.69 -0.28
C THR A 217 -6.97 -5.07 0.74
N PRO A 218 -7.33 -5.35 2.01
CA PRO A 218 -6.37 -5.84 2.98
C PRO A 218 -5.80 -7.19 2.51
N LEU A 219 -4.53 -7.43 2.80
CA LEU A 219 -3.78 -8.59 2.35
C LEU A 219 -3.16 -9.32 3.55
N VAL A 220 -3.33 -10.64 3.58
CA VAL A 220 -2.66 -11.53 4.52
C VAL A 220 -1.69 -12.42 3.75
N VAL A 221 -0.41 -12.39 4.13
CA VAL A 221 0.63 -13.21 3.52
C VAL A 221 1.19 -14.16 4.58
N ALA A 222 1.25 -15.45 4.25
CA ALA A 222 1.84 -16.46 5.12
C ALA A 222 3.09 -17.07 4.48
N GLY A 223 4.23 -17.07 5.18
CA GLY A 223 5.47 -17.72 4.78
C GLY A 223 5.69 -19.02 5.56
N LEU A 224 5.98 -20.13 4.86
CA LEU A 224 6.25 -21.42 5.50
C LEU A 224 7.70 -21.49 6.00
N ASN A 225 7.88 -21.76 7.29
CA ASN A 225 9.15 -22.22 7.85
C ASN A 225 9.08 -23.75 8.06
N GLU A 226 9.71 -24.51 7.14
CA GLU A 226 9.71 -25.97 7.20
C GLU A 226 10.46 -26.52 8.42
N ASN A 227 11.54 -25.85 8.84
CA ASN A 227 12.40 -26.30 9.93
C ASN A 227 11.65 -26.31 11.28
N ARG A 228 10.73 -25.35 11.47
CA ARG A 228 9.93 -25.21 12.70
C ARG A 228 8.52 -25.78 12.55
N GLY A 229 8.06 -26.07 11.33
CA GLY A 229 6.68 -26.47 11.08
C GLY A 229 5.67 -25.35 11.39
N VAL A 230 6.07 -24.10 11.21
CA VAL A 230 5.31 -22.89 11.55
C VAL A 230 5.15 -22.01 10.31
N TYR A 231 4.00 -21.35 10.21
CA TYR A 231 3.77 -20.26 9.26
C TYR A 231 3.92 -18.92 9.96
N VAL A 232 4.77 -18.06 9.41
CA VAL A 232 4.81 -16.64 9.77
C VAL A 232 3.73 -15.94 8.96
N VAL A 233 2.76 -15.31 9.63
CA VAL A 233 1.60 -14.66 9.02
C VAL A 233 1.70 -13.16 9.24
N VAL A 234 1.66 -12.38 8.16
CA VAL A 234 1.68 -10.92 8.18
C VAL A 234 0.37 -10.39 7.61
N GLY A 235 -0.29 -9.51 8.36
CA GLY A 235 -1.48 -8.78 7.93
C GLY A 235 -1.15 -7.34 7.55
N THR A 236 -1.21 -7.01 6.27
CA THR A 236 -1.08 -5.63 5.78
C THR A 236 -2.46 -5.01 5.57
N GLY A 237 -2.70 -3.86 6.21
CA GLY A 237 -3.88 -3.05 5.94
C GLY A 237 -3.94 -2.66 4.46
N GLY A 238 -5.16 -2.51 3.92
CA GLY A 238 -5.42 -2.25 2.49
C GLY A 238 -4.40 -1.30 1.88
N GLY A 239 -3.66 -1.80 0.89
CA GLY A 239 -2.46 -1.19 0.31
C GLY A 239 -2.69 0.08 -0.51
N GLY A 240 -3.60 0.96 -0.11
CA GLY A 240 -3.75 2.29 -0.71
C GLY A 240 -2.61 3.27 -0.35
N GLY A 241 -1.62 2.82 0.41
CA GLY A 241 -0.52 3.63 0.95
C GLY A 241 0.76 3.62 0.12
N GLY A 242 0.68 3.71 -1.21
CA GLY A 242 1.85 4.11 -2.00
C GLY A 242 2.38 5.49 -1.55
N ILE A 243 3.43 6.03 -2.17
CA ILE A 243 3.98 7.38 -1.85
C ILE A 243 2.89 8.48 -1.79
N GLN A 244 1.78 8.27 -2.50
CA GLN A 244 0.55 9.08 -2.49
C GLN A 244 -0.26 9.05 -1.16
N GLY A 245 -0.03 8.08 -0.29
CA GLY A 245 -0.73 7.84 0.98
C GLY A 245 -0.08 8.46 2.23
N PHE A 246 1.16 8.98 2.14
CA PHE A 246 1.81 9.73 3.23
C PHE A 246 1.25 11.15 3.44
N GLY A 247 0.00 11.42 3.04
CA GLY A 247 -0.57 12.77 3.07
C GLY A 247 -0.03 13.69 1.96
N PHE A 248 0.72 13.13 1.01
CA PHE A 248 1.05 13.76 -0.28
C PHE A 248 0.14 13.23 -1.39
N GLY A 249 -1.11 12.92 -1.05
CA GLY A 249 -2.13 12.66 -2.07
C GLY A 249 -2.16 13.84 -3.02
N ASP A 250 -2.33 13.55 -4.31
CA ASP A 250 -2.40 14.53 -5.39
C ASP A 250 -3.30 15.69 -4.96
N LYS A 251 -2.67 16.76 -4.47
CA LYS A 251 -3.35 17.98 -4.00
C LYS A 251 -4.16 18.54 -5.16
N GLY A 252 -3.78 18.24 -6.41
CA GLY A 252 -4.51 18.50 -7.63
C GLY A 252 -5.84 17.76 -7.67
N ALA A 253 -5.84 16.41 -7.71
CA ALA A 253 -7.07 15.62 -7.73
C ALA A 253 -7.98 15.86 -6.50
N ALA A 254 -7.42 16.06 -5.31
CA ALA A 254 -8.20 16.38 -4.11
C ALA A 254 -8.86 17.77 -4.23
N LYS A 255 -8.15 18.76 -4.78
CA LYS A 255 -8.68 20.12 -5.01
C LYS A 255 -9.65 20.17 -6.17
N GLU A 256 -9.46 19.37 -7.21
CA GLU A 256 -10.37 19.22 -8.34
C GLU A 256 -11.67 18.54 -7.92
N ARG A 257 -11.59 17.45 -7.13
CA ARG A 257 -12.77 16.81 -6.51
C ARG A 257 -13.50 17.77 -5.58
N LYS A 258 -12.77 18.55 -4.77
CA LYS A 258 -13.37 19.58 -3.91
C LYS A 258 -14.08 20.67 -4.73
N ARG A 259 -13.47 21.13 -5.82
CA ARG A 259 -14.11 22.09 -6.75
C ARG A 259 -15.34 21.52 -7.41
N LYS A 260 -15.29 20.28 -7.92
CA LYS A 260 -16.46 19.61 -8.52
C LYS A 260 -17.60 19.46 -7.50
N ARG A 261 -17.29 19.16 -6.24
CA ARG A 261 -18.26 19.10 -5.14
C ARG A 261 -18.87 20.47 -4.84
N GLU A 262 -18.05 21.51 -4.71
CA GLU A 262 -18.51 22.90 -4.50
C GLU A 262 -19.34 23.41 -5.68
N GLU A 263 -19.00 23.02 -6.92
CA GLU A 263 -19.77 23.34 -8.13
C GLU A 263 -21.12 22.59 -8.16
N LYS A 264 -21.16 21.31 -7.78
CA LYS A 264 -22.39 20.51 -7.69
C LYS A 264 -23.33 21.02 -6.57
N GLU A 265 -22.76 21.42 -5.43
CA GLU A 265 -23.51 21.97 -4.29
C GLU A 265 -24.13 23.33 -4.64
N LYS A 266 -23.38 24.22 -5.31
CA LYS A 266 -23.91 25.50 -5.82
C LYS A 266 -25.02 25.29 -6.84
N LEU A 267 -24.87 24.33 -7.75
CA LEU A 267 -25.91 23.99 -8.72
C LEU A 267 -27.20 23.51 -8.04
N ARG A 268 -27.09 22.68 -6.99
CA ARG A 268 -28.23 22.20 -6.20
C ARG A 268 -28.91 23.35 -5.44
N GLU A 269 -28.13 24.26 -4.88
CA GLU A 269 -28.66 25.43 -4.17
C GLU A 269 -29.36 26.41 -5.12
N GLU A 270 -28.82 26.64 -6.32
CA GLU A 270 -29.45 27.44 -7.36
C GLU A 270 -30.75 26.79 -7.88
N ARG A 271 -30.77 25.47 -8.06
CA ARG A 271 -31.99 24.72 -8.43
C ARG A 271 -33.08 24.85 -7.37
N ARG A 272 -32.72 24.78 -6.08
CA ARG A 272 -33.68 24.95 -4.96
C ARG A 272 -34.25 26.37 -4.92
N ARG A 273 -33.40 27.40 -5.06
CA ARG A 273 -33.81 28.81 -5.11
C ARG A 273 -34.72 29.10 -6.30
N ASN A 274 -34.45 28.51 -7.46
CA ASN A 274 -35.30 28.67 -8.64
C ASN A 274 -36.66 27.97 -8.45
N LYS A 275 -36.71 26.78 -7.84
CA LYS A 275 -37.96 26.06 -7.54
C LYS A 275 -38.83 26.84 -6.54
N GLU A 276 -38.22 27.46 -5.53
CA GLU A 276 -38.93 28.32 -4.56
C GLU A 276 -39.52 29.57 -5.22
N LYS A 277 -38.74 30.26 -6.06
CA LYS A 277 -39.23 31.43 -6.81
C LYS A 277 -40.41 31.09 -7.73
N ILE A 278 -40.33 29.97 -8.46
CA ILE A 278 -41.42 29.50 -9.32
C ILE A 278 -42.68 29.19 -8.49
N ARG A 279 -42.51 28.63 -7.28
CA ARG A 279 -43.62 28.35 -6.37
C ARG A 279 -44.26 29.63 -5.82
N GLU A 280 -43.46 30.63 -5.48
CA GLU A 280 -43.94 31.94 -5.02
C GLU A 280 -44.66 32.71 -6.13
N GLU A 281 -44.09 32.77 -7.34
CA GLU A 281 -44.74 33.39 -8.51
C GLU A 281 -46.07 32.70 -8.85
N LYS A 282 -46.14 31.36 -8.76
CA LYS A 282 -47.39 30.61 -8.94
C LYS A 282 -48.42 30.93 -7.84
N ARG A 283 -47.97 31.12 -6.59
CA ARG A 283 -48.84 31.51 -5.47
C ARG A 283 -49.33 32.94 -5.62
N GLU A 284 -48.47 33.87 -6.05
CA GLU A 284 -48.83 35.27 -6.28
C GLU A 284 -49.74 35.45 -7.51
N ALA A 285 -49.50 34.70 -8.60
CA ALA A 285 -50.41 34.65 -9.74
C ALA A 285 -51.80 34.13 -9.34
N ARG A 286 -51.86 33.10 -8.49
CA ARG A 286 -53.14 32.61 -7.93
C ARG A 286 -53.81 33.65 -7.03
N ARG A 287 -53.02 34.42 -6.27
CA ARG A 287 -53.49 35.53 -5.43
C ARG A 287 -53.96 36.75 -6.23
N ARG A 288 -53.38 37.02 -7.41
CA ARG A 288 -53.86 38.06 -8.33
C ARG A 288 -55.08 37.62 -9.15
N ALA A 289 -55.24 36.31 -9.37
CA ALA A 289 -56.41 35.75 -10.05
C ALA A 289 -57.64 35.67 -9.13
N ARG A 290 -57.45 35.47 -7.81
CA ARG A 290 -58.47 35.63 -6.78
C ARG A 290 -58.50 37.11 -6.39
N GLY A 291 -59.41 37.88 -7.01
CA GLY A 291 -59.64 39.27 -6.64
C GLY A 291 -59.92 39.43 -5.15
N ASP A 292 -59.49 40.58 -4.63
CA ASP A 292 -59.65 41.10 -3.27
C ASP A 292 -61.05 40.83 -2.71
N ASP A 293 -61.19 39.80 -1.88
CA ASP A 293 -62.27 39.66 -0.92
C ASP A 293 -61.67 39.04 0.35
N GLU A 294 -61.87 39.77 1.45
CA GLU A 294 -61.37 39.54 2.79
C GLU A 294 -62.01 38.29 3.43
N ASP A 295 -61.22 37.64 4.27
CA ASP A 295 -61.59 36.69 5.33
C ASP A 295 -62.50 35.50 4.98
N ASP A 296 -61.89 34.32 4.86
CA ASP A 296 -62.38 33.17 5.62
C ASP A 296 -61.24 32.16 5.91
N GLU A 297 -61.16 31.79 7.19
CA GLU A 297 -60.30 30.75 7.74
C GLU A 297 -60.82 29.38 7.28
N ASP A 298 -60.43 28.92 6.09
CA ASP A 298 -60.69 27.53 5.70
C ASP A 298 -59.44 26.67 5.97
N GLU A 299 -59.46 26.03 7.14
CA GLU A 299 -58.86 24.72 7.36
C GLU A 299 -59.53 23.73 6.41
N ASP A 300 -58.86 23.36 5.32
CA ASP A 300 -59.15 22.12 4.62
C ASP A 300 -57.84 21.45 4.19
N GLU A 301 -57.54 20.35 4.90
CA GLU A 301 -56.63 19.30 4.47
C GLU A 301 -57.19 18.63 3.22
N GLU A 302 -56.56 18.85 2.07
CA GLU A 302 -56.69 17.95 0.92
C GLU A 302 -55.30 17.39 0.59
N THR A 303 -55.07 16.21 1.15
CA THR A 303 -54.08 15.22 0.76
C THR A 303 -54.43 14.59 -0.59
N GLU A 304 -53.42 14.51 -1.47
CA GLU A 304 -53.23 13.60 -2.62
C GLU A 304 -54.05 13.75 -3.93
N SER A 305 -53.38 14.17 -5.01
CA SER A 305 -53.06 13.25 -6.13
C SER A 305 -51.95 13.79 -7.05
N GLU A 306 -50.78 13.16 -6.94
CA GLU A 306 -50.07 12.45 -8.01
C GLU A 306 -50.05 13.03 -9.44
N GLY A 307 -48.84 13.37 -9.92
CA GLY A 307 -48.55 13.39 -11.35
C GLY A 307 -47.50 14.40 -11.80
N SER A 308 -46.25 13.93 -11.94
CA SER A 308 -45.13 14.57 -12.65
C SER A 308 -44.28 15.57 -11.84
N ASP A 309 -43.34 15.03 -11.06
CA ASP A 309 -41.90 15.09 -11.39
C ASP A 309 -41.10 14.62 -10.17
N SER A 310 -41.37 13.37 -9.79
CA SER A 310 -40.48 12.55 -8.97
C SER A 310 -39.65 11.68 -9.92
N GLU A 311 -38.88 12.34 -10.77
CA GLU A 311 -37.89 11.69 -11.63
C GLU A 311 -36.66 12.61 -11.53
N SER A 312 -35.59 12.13 -10.87
CA SER A 312 -34.21 12.67 -10.81
C SER A 312 -33.66 13.06 -9.42
N GLU A 313 -34.21 12.61 -8.29
CA GLU A 313 -33.55 12.81 -6.98
C GLU A 313 -33.28 11.53 -6.18
N GLU A 314 -33.67 10.34 -6.67
CA GLU A 314 -33.49 9.07 -5.94
C GLU A 314 -32.36 8.16 -6.45
N GLU A 315 -31.58 8.57 -7.46
CA GLU A 315 -30.43 7.76 -7.95
C GLU A 315 -29.06 8.17 -7.37
N GLU A 316 -28.99 9.01 -6.33
CA GLU A 316 -27.68 9.40 -5.75
C GLU A 316 -27.57 9.27 -4.21
N GLU A 317 -28.56 8.72 -3.51
CA GLU A 317 -28.43 8.52 -2.06
C GLU A 317 -27.55 7.30 -1.69
N ASP A 318 -27.31 6.36 -2.62
CA ASP A 318 -26.42 5.21 -2.38
C ASP A 318 -24.92 5.57 -2.44
N ASP A 319 -24.54 6.71 -3.06
CA ASP A 319 -23.14 7.17 -3.08
C ASP A 319 -22.79 8.03 -1.83
N ASP A 320 -23.78 8.65 -1.18
CA ASP A 320 -23.56 9.60 -0.06
C ASP A 320 -23.38 8.91 1.31
N GLU A 321 -23.89 7.68 1.51
CA GLU A 321 -23.62 6.90 2.73
C GLU A 321 -22.21 6.26 2.72
N GLU A 322 -21.68 5.88 1.56
CA GLU A 322 -20.30 5.39 1.43
C GLU A 322 -19.26 6.52 1.58
N GLU A 323 -19.59 7.75 1.18
CA GLU A 323 -18.68 8.91 1.25
C GLU A 323 -18.37 9.40 2.66
N LYS A 324 -19.25 9.17 3.65
CA LYS A 324 -19.00 9.58 5.06
C LYS A 324 -17.85 8.82 5.72
N ASN A 325 -17.45 7.68 5.15
CA ASN A 325 -16.28 6.92 5.59
C ASN A 325 -14.96 7.40 4.95
N SER A 326 -14.95 8.42 4.09
CA SER A 326 -13.72 8.94 3.46
C SER A 326 -12.73 9.64 4.40
N LYS A 327 -13.00 9.70 5.71
CA LYS A 327 -12.06 10.23 6.71
C LYS A 327 -11.09 9.15 7.22
N GLY A 328 -10.10 8.85 6.39
CA GLY A 328 -8.89 8.14 6.79
C GLY A 328 -8.66 6.82 6.07
N PHE A 329 -7.40 6.53 5.77
CA PHE A 329 -6.95 5.16 5.53
C PHE A 329 -7.38 4.32 6.73
N GLY A 330 -8.16 3.26 6.48
CA GLY A 330 -8.59 2.37 7.54
C GLY A 330 -7.37 1.86 8.29
N ARG A 331 -7.31 2.08 9.61
CA ARG A 331 -6.14 1.68 10.40
C ARG A 331 -6.01 0.17 10.31
N ASN A 332 -4.78 -0.33 10.24
CA ASN A 332 -4.55 -1.77 10.27
C ASN A 332 -5.10 -2.35 11.59
N LYS A 333 -6.18 -3.14 11.52
CA LYS A 333 -6.80 -3.80 12.68
C LYS A 333 -6.42 -5.29 12.78
N PHE A 334 -5.49 -5.77 11.95
CA PHE A 334 -5.05 -7.17 11.99
C PHE A 334 -4.47 -7.55 13.36
N GLY A 335 -3.82 -6.62 14.08
CA GLY A 335 -3.32 -6.91 15.43
C GLY A 335 -4.42 -7.33 16.41
N ASN A 336 -5.51 -6.56 16.48
CA ASN A 336 -6.65 -6.88 17.34
C ASN A 336 -7.39 -8.13 16.82
N ALA A 337 -7.58 -8.23 15.51
CA ALA A 337 -8.27 -9.36 14.89
C ALA A 337 -7.52 -10.68 15.14
N PHE A 338 -6.18 -10.69 15.08
CA PHE A 338 -5.38 -11.87 15.40
C PHE A 338 -5.52 -12.24 16.87
N GLN A 339 -5.49 -11.28 17.79
CA GLN A 339 -5.68 -11.56 19.21
C GLN A 339 -7.07 -12.16 19.49
N GLU A 340 -8.13 -11.58 18.93
CA GLU A 340 -9.49 -12.13 19.06
C GLU A 340 -9.60 -13.54 18.49
N VAL A 341 -8.99 -13.80 17.32
CA VAL A 341 -8.99 -15.14 16.73
C VAL A 341 -8.24 -16.13 17.60
N VAL A 342 -7.13 -15.73 18.23
CA VAL A 342 -6.38 -16.59 19.17
C VAL A 342 -7.15 -16.86 20.46
N GLU A 343 -8.00 -15.94 20.90
CA GLU A 343 -8.87 -16.16 22.06
C GLU A 343 -10.07 -17.07 21.71
N GLU A 344 -10.60 -16.98 20.50
CA GLU A 344 -11.73 -17.79 20.02
C GLU A 344 -11.32 -19.17 19.53
N THR A 345 -10.17 -19.26 18.87
CA THR A 345 -9.59 -20.51 18.39
C THR A 345 -8.49 -20.92 19.34
N ASN A 346 -8.54 -22.15 19.86
CA ASN A 346 -7.40 -22.76 20.59
C ASN A 346 -6.23 -23.11 19.63
N ALA A 347 -6.00 -22.30 18.59
CA ALA A 347 -4.91 -22.44 17.66
C ALA A 347 -3.58 -22.14 18.38
N ARG A 348 -2.55 -22.94 18.10
CA ARG A 348 -1.22 -22.73 18.68
C ARG A 348 -0.53 -21.60 17.93
N VAL A 349 -0.68 -20.39 18.45
CA VAL A 349 -0.15 -19.15 17.88
C VAL A 349 0.87 -18.53 18.85
N ARG A 350 1.98 -18.03 18.31
CA ARG A 350 2.95 -17.22 19.04
C ARG A 350 2.93 -15.79 18.51
N ILE A 351 2.78 -14.84 19.43
CA ILE A 351 2.82 -13.40 19.17
C ILE A 351 4.03 -12.84 19.90
N ASP A 352 5.21 -12.95 19.28
CA ASP A 352 6.50 -12.52 19.86
C ASP A 352 7.19 -11.42 19.02
N SER A 353 6.47 -10.88 18.04
CA SER A 353 6.92 -9.75 17.23
C SER A 353 6.48 -8.44 17.89
N PHE A 354 7.32 -7.41 17.77
CA PHE A 354 6.96 -6.04 18.19
C PHE A 354 5.78 -5.48 17.38
N GLU A 355 5.58 -5.97 16.16
CA GLU A 355 4.44 -5.65 15.32
C GLU A 355 3.30 -6.64 15.57
N HIS A 356 2.18 -6.15 16.14
CA HIS A 356 1.01 -6.98 16.39
C HIS A 356 0.37 -7.55 15.12
N CYS A 357 0.69 -7.01 13.94
CA CYS A 357 0.23 -7.54 12.66
C CYS A 357 1.09 -8.69 12.12
N VAL A 358 1.98 -9.26 12.94
CA VAL A 358 2.77 -10.45 12.63
C VAL A 358 2.52 -11.51 13.70
N VAL A 359 2.16 -12.72 13.27
CA VAL A 359 1.93 -13.87 14.16
C VAL A 359 2.52 -15.14 13.59
N GLU A 360 2.97 -16.04 14.45
CA GLU A 360 3.46 -17.38 14.09
C GLU A 360 2.38 -18.41 14.39
N VAL A 361 1.92 -19.17 13.39
CA VAL A 361 0.86 -20.17 13.52
C VAL A 361 1.40 -21.55 13.16
N LYS A 362 1.12 -22.59 13.96
CA LYS A 362 1.51 -23.96 13.59
C LYS A 362 0.88 -24.40 12.27
N LYS A 363 1.62 -25.19 11.49
CA LYS A 363 1.22 -25.68 10.16
C LYS A 363 -0.16 -26.35 10.14
N GLU A 364 -0.48 -27.10 11.18
CA GLU A 364 -1.74 -27.84 11.35
C GLU A 364 -2.95 -26.90 11.61
N ASP A 365 -2.70 -25.79 12.30
CA ASP A 365 -3.77 -24.92 12.82
C ASP A 365 -4.06 -23.73 11.86
N LEU A 366 -3.23 -23.53 10.83
CA LEU A 366 -3.35 -22.41 9.88
C LEU A 366 -4.73 -22.36 9.20
N GLY A 367 -5.28 -23.51 8.81
CA GLY A 367 -6.57 -23.58 8.13
C GLY A 367 -7.70 -22.99 8.97
N GLY A 368 -7.85 -23.49 10.20
CA GLY A 368 -8.86 -23.00 11.14
C GLY A 368 -8.64 -21.54 11.55
N PHE A 369 -7.38 -21.13 11.72
CA PHE A 369 -7.04 -19.73 12.02
C PHE A 369 -7.53 -18.77 10.92
N LEU A 370 -7.28 -19.11 9.64
CA LEU A 370 -7.68 -18.26 8.52
C LEU A 370 -9.19 -18.23 8.29
N GLU A 371 -9.88 -19.35 8.55
CA GLU A 371 -11.34 -19.42 8.47
C GLU A 371 -11.99 -18.48 9.50
N SER A 372 -11.57 -18.56 10.77
CA SER A 372 -12.06 -17.67 11.82
C SER A 372 -11.71 -16.20 11.56
N LEU A 373 -10.49 -15.93 11.07
CA LEU A 373 -10.08 -14.58 10.71
C LEU A 373 -10.94 -13.97 9.58
N SER A 374 -11.40 -14.79 8.63
CA SER A 374 -12.24 -14.32 7.51
C SER A 374 -13.61 -13.78 7.94
N LEU A 375 -14.06 -14.13 9.15
CA LEU A 375 -15.32 -13.66 9.75
C LEU A 375 -15.14 -12.35 10.54
N LYS A 376 -13.89 -11.95 10.82
CA LYS A 376 -13.57 -10.77 11.62
C LYS A 376 -13.40 -9.51 10.77
N ALA A 377 -13.63 -8.35 11.40
CA ALA A 377 -13.38 -7.05 10.77
C ALA A 377 -11.88 -6.70 10.86
N VAL A 378 -11.18 -6.82 9.73
CA VAL A 378 -9.71 -6.63 9.65
C VAL A 378 -9.29 -5.22 9.25
N VAL A 379 -10.25 -4.38 8.84
CA VAL A 379 -10.08 -2.96 8.52
C VAL A 379 -11.21 -2.21 9.21
N GLY A 380 -10.97 -0.99 9.69
CA GLY A 380 -12.09 -0.09 9.95
C GLY A 380 -11.67 1.26 10.44
#